data_AF-A0A367QN92-F1
#
_entry.id   AF-A0A367QN92-F1
#
_cell.length_a   1.000
_cell.length_b   1.000
_cell.length_c   1.000
_cell.angle_alpha   90.00
_cell.angle_beta   90.00
_cell.angle_gamma   90.00
#
_symmetry.space_group_name_H-M   'P 1'
#
loop_
_entity.id
_entity.type
_entity.pdbx_description
1 polymer ?
#
loop_
_entity_poly.entity_id
_entity_poly.type
_entity_poly.pdbx_seq_one_letter_code
_entity_poly.pdbx_strand_id
1 'polypeptide(L)'
;MDYLQLQSKIESTKNYLNLSMNLSEIGQKIAGFIKIVSIVLITGAIGLELGKIFGLLNTNEIPNNFTPIFGIARFALIAHLFEGIVAAIYARPKNKLPFQYGIYTFFVGTVGLVELFRQENS
;
A
#
# COMPACT_ATOMS: atom_id res chain seq x y z
N MET A 1 -46.48 -9.13 -12.96
CA MET A 1 -45.19 -8.69 -13.53
C MET A 1 -45.04 -9.39 -14.87
N ASP A 2 -45.01 -8.62 -15.96
CA ASP A 2 -44.97 -9.16 -17.33
C ASP A 2 -43.55 -9.57 -17.73
N TYR A 3 -43.43 -10.54 -18.65
CA TYR A 3 -42.19 -11.15 -19.11
C TYR A 3 -41.14 -10.11 -19.55
N LEU A 4 -41.58 -9.03 -20.22
CA LEU A 4 -40.71 -7.94 -20.65
C LEU A 4 -40.08 -7.17 -19.49
N GLN A 5 -40.82 -6.95 -18.39
CA GLN A 5 -40.28 -6.31 -17.18
C GLN A 5 -39.26 -7.22 -16.47
N LEU A 6 -39.50 -8.53 -16.49
CA LEU A 6 -38.57 -9.51 -15.93
C LEU A 6 -37.25 -9.54 -16.71
N GLN A 7 -37.31 -9.53 -18.04
CA GLN A 7 -36.12 -9.50 -18.91
C GLN A 7 -35.30 -8.22 -18.72
N SER A 8 -35.94 -7.05 -18.68
CA SER A 8 -35.26 -5.77 -18.41
C SER A 8 -34.54 -5.77 -17.06
N LYS A 9 -35.18 -6.30 -16.01
CA LYS A 9 -34.58 -6.40 -14.68
C LYS A 9 -33.35 -7.32 -14.69
N ILE A 10 -33.43 -8.48 -15.33
CA ILE A 10 -32.31 -9.43 -15.44
C ILE A 10 -31.11 -8.77 -16.15
N GLU A 11 -31.35 -8.08 -17.26
CA GLU A 11 -30.28 -7.44 -18.03
C GLU A 11 -29.61 -6.31 -17.25
N SER A 12 -30.41 -5.50 -16.53
CA SER A 12 -29.85 -4.49 -15.63
C SER A 12 -28.96 -5.11 -14.55
N THR A 13 -29.39 -6.20 -13.91
CA THR A 13 -28.60 -6.90 -12.88
C THR A 13 -27.29 -7.45 -13.45
N LYS A 14 -27.30 -8.04 -14.65
CA LYS A 14 -26.09 -8.50 -15.33
C LYS A 14 -25.12 -7.35 -15.59
N ASN A 15 -25.62 -6.21 -16.06
CA ASN A 15 -24.79 -5.03 -16.30
C ASN A 15 -24.16 -4.51 -15.00
N TYR A 16 -24.91 -4.48 -13.88
CA TYR A 16 -24.35 -4.11 -12.57
C TYR A 16 -23.28 -5.09 -12.09
N LEU A 17 -23.49 -6.40 -12.27
CA LEU A 17 -22.52 -7.43 -11.91
C LEU A 17 -21.25 -7.34 -12.76
N ASN A 18 -21.38 -7.11 -14.06
CA ASN A 18 -20.23 -6.91 -14.95
C ASN A 18 -19.43 -5.66 -14.57
N LEU A 19 -20.12 -4.57 -14.25
CA LEU A 19 -19.49 -3.33 -13.83
C LEU A 19 -18.74 -3.50 -12.49
N SER A 20 -19.36 -4.13 -11.49
CA SER A 20 -18.74 -4.35 -10.18
C SER A 20 -17.53 -5.28 -10.26
N MET A 21 -17.59 -6.32 -11.10
CA MET A 21 -16.47 -7.22 -11.36
C MET A 21 -15.30 -6.48 -12.01
N ASN A 22 -15.56 -5.64 -13.01
CA ASN A 22 -14.53 -4.85 -13.70
C ASN A 22 -13.86 -3.82 -12.76
N LEU A 23 -14.65 -3.12 -11.93
CA LEU A 23 -14.14 -2.20 -10.91
C LEU A 23 -13.23 -2.90 -9.89
N SER A 24 -13.61 -4.10 -9.45
CA SER A 24 -12.79 -4.92 -8.53
C SER A 24 -11.46 -5.30 -9.17
N GLU A 25 -11.46 -5.72 -10.44
CA GLU A 25 -10.24 -6.05 -11.18
C GLU A 25 -9.31 -4.85 -11.35
N ILE A 26 -9.85 -3.68 -11.70
CA ILE A 26 -9.08 -2.43 -11.81
C ILE A 26 -8.46 -2.08 -10.45
N GLY A 27 -9.24 -2.16 -9.36
CA GLY A 27 -8.75 -1.90 -8.01
C GLY A 27 -7.60 -2.83 -7.61
N GLN A 28 -7.68 -4.12 -7.95
CA GLN A 28 -6.61 -5.08 -7.68
C GLN A 28 -5.34 -4.78 -8.47
N LYS A 29 -5.47 -4.39 -9.75
CA LYS A 29 -4.33 -3.99 -10.59
C LYS A 29 -3.63 -2.73 -10.06
N ILE A 30 -4.41 -1.72 -9.67
CA ILE A 30 -3.88 -0.48 -9.08
C ILE A 30 -3.17 -0.79 -7.75
N ALA A 31 -3.78 -1.59 -6.88
CA ALA A 31 -3.15 -2.01 -5.63
C ALA A 31 -1.82 -2.74 -5.89
N GLY A 32 -1.79 -3.65 -6.87
CA GLY A 32 -0.57 -4.33 -7.30
C GLY A 32 0.53 -3.36 -7.75
N PHE A 33 0.17 -2.37 -8.57
CA PHE A 33 1.11 -1.35 -9.04
C PHE A 33 1.65 -0.48 -7.91
N ILE A 34 0.77 -0.01 -7.00
CA ILE A 34 1.18 0.80 -5.84
C ILE A 34 2.17 0.04 -4.97
N LYS A 35 1.97 -1.27 -4.74
CA LYS A 35 2.90 -2.09 -3.97
C LYS A 35 4.30 -2.08 -4.55
N ILE A 36 4.42 -2.28 -5.86
CA ILE A 36 5.71 -2.31 -6.56
C ILE A 36 6.40 -0.95 -6.44
N VAL A 37 5.69 0.14 -6.76
CA VAL A 37 6.24 1.50 -6.68
C VAL A 37 6.66 1.83 -5.25
N SER A 38 5.83 1.48 -4.26
CA SER A 38 6.10 1.69 -2.84
C SER A 38 7.39 0.99 -2.39
N ILE A 39 7.56 -0.29 -2.73
CA ILE A 39 8.77 -1.05 -2.38
C ILE A 39 10.02 -0.35 -2.93
N VAL A 40 9.98 0.10 -4.19
CA VAL A 40 11.11 0.79 -4.84
C VAL A 40 11.40 2.12 -4.14
N LEU A 41 10.36 2.92 -3.85
CA LEU A 41 10.52 4.22 -3.21
C LEU A 41 11.01 4.11 -1.76
N ILE A 42 10.49 3.18 -0.96
CA ILE A 42 10.89 2.98 0.43
C ILE A 42 12.31 2.40 0.50
N THR A 43 12.66 1.45 -0.36
CA THR A 43 14.04 0.95 -0.46
C THR A 43 15.00 2.07 -0.86
N GLY A 44 14.61 2.92 -1.82
CA GLY A 44 15.38 4.10 -2.22
C GLY A 44 15.53 5.11 -1.09
N ALA A 45 14.47 5.40 -0.32
CA ALA A 45 14.51 6.28 0.83
C ALA A 45 15.45 5.78 1.94
N ILE A 46 15.44 4.47 2.23
CA ILE A 46 16.41 3.85 3.15
C ILE A 46 17.83 4.04 2.61
N GLY A 47 18.06 3.75 1.33
CA GLY A 47 19.37 3.93 0.69
C GLY A 47 19.87 5.37 0.75
N LEU A 48 18.98 6.35 0.52
CA LEU A 48 19.30 7.78 0.64
C LEU A 48 19.68 8.17 2.07
N GLU A 49 18.92 7.76 3.08
CA GLU A 49 19.25 8.06 4.49
C GLU A 49 20.55 7.39 4.92
N LEU A 50 20.80 6.13 4.52
CA LEU A 50 22.07 5.45 4.77
C LEU A 50 23.23 6.18 4.09
N GLY A 51 23.09 6.53 2.80
CA GLY A 51 24.09 7.27 2.04
C GLY A 51 24.41 8.62 2.68
N LYS A 52 23.40 9.30 3.23
CA LYS A 52 23.58 10.55 3.98
C LYS A 52 24.40 10.35 5.24
N ILE A 53 24.09 9.32 6.04
CA ILE A 53 24.86 8.98 7.24
C ILE A 53 26.31 8.67 6.86
N PHE A 54 26.54 7.84 5.84
CA PHE A 54 27.89 7.52 5.37
C PHE A 54 28.65 8.75 4.85
N GLY A 55 27.99 9.66 4.13
CA GLY A 55 28.61 10.91 3.66
C GLY A 55 29.09 11.80 4.81
N LEU A 56 28.25 11.96 5.83
CA LEU A 56 28.58 12.72 7.05
C LEU A 56 29.76 12.11 7.81
N LEU A 57 29.82 10.77 7.91
CA LEU A 57 30.91 10.06 8.59
C LEU A 57 32.26 10.19 7.86
N ASN A 58 32.23 10.43 6.55
CA ASN A 58 33.42 10.58 5.71
C ASN A 58 33.81 12.05 5.47
N THR A 59 33.27 12.99 6.25
CA THR A 59 33.50 14.46 6.12
C THR A 59 33.14 15.05 4.76
N ASN A 60 32.36 14.32 3.95
CA ASN A 60 31.88 14.83 2.67
C ASN A 60 30.71 15.77 2.94
N GLU A 61 30.85 17.03 2.54
CA GLU A 61 29.72 17.96 2.58
C GLU A 61 28.65 17.50 1.60
N ILE A 62 27.44 17.24 2.11
CA ILE A 62 26.30 16.85 1.29
C ILE A 62 25.66 18.14 0.79
N PRO A 63 25.54 18.35 -0.55
CA PRO A 63 24.96 19.57 -1.09
C PRO A 63 23.55 19.84 -0.54
N ASN A 64 23.31 21.05 -0.04
CA ASN A 64 22.03 21.46 0.55
C ASN A 64 20.82 21.39 -0.41
N ASN A 65 21.04 21.25 -1.72
CA ASN A 65 19.96 21.14 -2.71
C ASN A 65 19.13 19.84 -2.60
N PHE A 66 19.63 18.81 -1.91
CA PHE A 66 18.91 17.56 -1.68
C PHE A 66 17.97 17.60 -0.46
N THR A 67 17.96 18.70 0.31
CA THR A 67 17.16 18.84 1.55
C THR A 67 15.67 18.51 1.36
N PRO A 68 14.99 18.95 0.29
CA PRO A 68 13.59 18.59 0.06
C PRO A 68 13.38 17.10 -0.18
N ILE A 69 14.28 16.46 -0.92
CA ILE A 69 14.20 15.01 -1.24
C ILE A 69 14.36 14.20 0.05
N PHE A 70 15.31 14.56 0.91
CA PHE A 70 15.46 13.93 2.23
C PHE A 70 14.24 14.15 3.12
N GLY A 71 13.61 15.34 3.06
CA GLY A 71 12.38 15.62 3.81
C GLY A 71 11.24 14.67 3.42
N ILE A 72 11.01 14.50 2.12
CA ILE A 72 9.98 13.58 1.60
C ILE A 72 10.31 12.12 1.93
N ALA A 73 11.57 11.71 1.75
CA ALA A 73 12.00 10.35 2.07
C ALA A 73 11.77 10.01 3.55
N ARG A 74 12.11 10.93 4.47
CA ARG A 74 11.87 10.76 5.91
C ARG A 74 10.39 10.68 6.25
N PHE A 75 9.59 11.57 5.66
CA PHE A 75 8.15 11.55 5.88
C PHE A 75 7.55 10.21 5.43
N ALA A 76 7.93 9.72 4.25
CA ALA A 76 7.49 8.42 3.74
C ALA A 76 7.91 7.27 4.67
N LEU A 77 9.17 7.22 5.10
CA LEU A 77 9.68 6.20 6.02
C LEU A 77 8.93 6.19 7.36
N ILE A 78 8.66 7.36 7.93
CA ILE A 78 7.95 7.48 9.20
C ILE A 78 6.49 7.03 9.04
N ALA A 79 5.80 7.48 7.98
CA ALA A 79 4.42 7.07 7.72
C ALA A 79 4.33 5.54 7.57
N HIS A 80 5.19 4.96 6.74
CA HIS A 80 5.25 3.51 6.53
C HIS A 80 5.62 2.73 7.80
N LEU A 81 6.46 3.30 8.67
CA LEU A 81 6.77 2.72 9.97
C LEU A 81 5.52 2.64 10.86
N PHE A 82 4.73 3.71 10.94
CA PHE A 82 3.48 3.69 11.68
C PHE A 82 2.50 2.66 11.11
N GLU A 83 2.37 2.57 9.80
CA GLU A 83 1.52 1.57 9.14
C GLU A 83 1.98 0.14 9.45
N GLY A 84 3.30 -0.12 9.39
CA GLY A 84 3.88 -1.41 9.77
C GLY A 84 3.64 -1.77 11.23
N ILE A 85 3.73 -0.80 12.15
CA ILE A 85 3.42 -1.01 13.58
C ILE A 85 1.94 -1.36 13.77
N VAL A 86 1.04 -0.58 13.16
CA VAL A 86 -0.41 -0.86 13.20
C VAL A 86 -0.69 -2.26 12.67
N ALA A 87 -0.11 -2.61 11.52
CA ALA A 87 -0.29 -3.93 10.94
C ALA A 87 0.21 -5.06 11.84
N ALA A 88 1.37 -4.90 12.49
CA ALA A 88 1.89 -5.88 13.43
C ALA A 88 0.96 -6.07 14.64
N ILE A 89 0.39 -4.99 15.19
CA ILE A 89 -0.55 -5.04 16.31
C ILE A 89 -1.82 -5.80 15.93
N TYR A 90 -2.38 -5.52 14.75
CA TYR A 90 -3.65 -6.10 14.30
C TYR A 90 -3.51 -7.43 13.53
N ALA A 91 -2.29 -7.91 13.27
CA ALA A 91 -2.05 -9.13 12.51
C ALA A 91 -2.45 -10.43 13.23
N ARG A 92 -2.23 -10.53 14.54
CA ARG A 92 -2.53 -11.74 15.33
C ARG A 92 -4.01 -12.13 15.28
N PRO A 93 -4.96 -11.21 15.53
CA PRO A 93 -6.39 -11.48 15.36
C PRO A 93 -6.80 -11.91 13.95
N LYS A 94 -5.96 -11.68 12.94
CA LYS A 94 -6.20 -12.00 11.53
C LYS A 94 -5.45 -13.25 11.06
N ASN A 95 -4.97 -14.09 11.98
CA ASN A 95 -4.17 -15.30 11.69
C ASN A 95 -2.92 -15.02 10.83
N LYS A 96 -2.34 -13.82 10.96
CA LYS A 96 -1.06 -13.45 10.34
C LYS A 96 0.02 -13.35 11.42
N LEU A 97 1.26 -13.65 11.04
CA LEU A 97 2.41 -13.46 11.92
C LEU A 97 2.71 -11.95 12.06
N PRO A 98 2.63 -11.36 13.27
CA PRO A 98 2.78 -9.91 13.48
C PRO A 98 3.99 -9.29 12.82
N PHE A 99 5.16 -9.89 13.06
CA PHE A 99 6.42 -9.34 12.59
C PHE A 99 6.52 -9.38 11.06
N GLN A 100 6.14 -10.50 10.44
CA GLN A 100 6.16 -10.65 8.99
C GLN A 100 5.18 -9.69 8.31
N TYR A 101 3.97 -9.57 8.86
CA TYR A 101 2.93 -8.73 8.28
C TYR A 101 3.21 -7.22 8.50
N GLY A 102 3.84 -6.87 9.62
CA GLY A 102 4.33 -5.52 9.87
C GLY A 102 5.44 -5.11 8.91
N ILE A 103 6.44 -5.98 8.68
CA ILE A 103 7.50 -5.71 7.67
C ILE A 103 6.89 -5.59 6.28
N TYR A 104 6.00 -6.50 5.91
CA TYR A 104 5.30 -6.42 4.64
C TYR A 104 4.62 -5.06 4.47
N THR A 105 3.82 -4.66 5.46
CA THR A 105 3.08 -3.39 5.43
C THR A 105 4.01 -2.17 5.45
N PHE A 106 5.14 -2.22 6.14
CA PHE A 106 6.15 -1.17 6.05
C PHE A 106 6.62 -0.93 4.60
N PHE A 107 6.78 -1.97 3.80
CA PHE A 107 7.21 -1.79 2.40
C PHE A 107 6.06 -1.44 1.45
N VAL A 108 4.87 -1.99 1.66
CA VAL A 108 3.72 -1.79 0.75
C VAL A 108 2.80 -0.62 1.15
N GLY A 109 3.02 -0.06 2.33
CA GLY A 109 2.26 1.04 2.91
C GLY A 109 0.80 0.69 3.21
N THR A 110 -0.08 1.69 3.06
CA THR A 110 -1.53 1.58 3.32
C THR A 110 -2.21 0.38 2.64
N VAL A 111 -1.70 -0.07 1.48
CA VAL A 111 -2.24 -1.26 0.79
C VAL A 111 -2.18 -2.50 1.69
N GLY A 112 -1.11 -2.65 2.48
CA GLY A 112 -0.98 -3.75 3.45
C GLY A 112 -2.01 -3.66 4.57
N LEU A 113 -2.34 -2.45 5.04
CA LEU A 113 -3.41 -2.26 6.02
C LEU A 113 -4.79 -2.59 5.42
N VAL A 114 -5.06 -2.12 4.20
CA VAL A 114 -6.32 -2.43 3.50
C VAL A 114 -6.45 -3.94 3.34
N GLU A 115 -5.40 -4.65 2.95
CA GLU A 115 -5.42 -6.11 2.84
C GLU A 115 -5.66 -6.82 4.18
N LEU A 116 -5.13 -6.27 5.27
CA LEU A 116 -5.31 -6.81 6.62
C LEU A 116 -6.77 -6.71 7.09
N PHE A 117 -7.39 -5.55 6.88
CA PHE A 117 -8.75 -5.28 7.35
C PHE A 117 -9.83 -5.77 6.37
N ARG A 118 -9.52 -5.88 5.06
CA ARG A 118 -10.48 -6.40 4.08
C ARG A 118 -10.72 -7.92 4.23
N GLN A 119 -9.79 -8.66 4.85
CA GLN A 119 -9.99 -10.06 5.23
C GLN A 119 -10.97 -10.25 6.40
N GLU A 120 -11.57 -9.18 6.95
CA GLU A 120 -12.61 -9.26 8.00
C GLU A 120 -14.02 -9.56 7.46
N ASN A 121 -14.25 -9.45 6.14
CA ASN A 121 -15.58 -9.59 5.52
C ASN A 121 -15.72 -10.86 4.65
N SER A 122 -15.06 -11.96 4.99
CA SER A 122 -15.22 -13.26 4.33
C SER A 122 -15.57 -14.35 5.32
#